data_AF-A0A5D0UTV3-F1
#
_entry.id   AF-A0A5D0UTV3-F1
#
_cell.length_a   1.000
_cell.length_b   1.000
_cell.length_c   1.000
_cell.angle_alpha   90.00
_cell.angle_beta   90.00
_cell.angle_gamma   90.00
#
_symmetry.space_group_name_H-M   'P 1'
#
loop_
_entity.id
_entity.type
_entity.pdbx_description
1 polymer ?
#
loop_
_entity_poly.entity_id
_entity_poly.type
_entity_poly.pdbx_seq_one_letter_code
_entity_poly.pdbx_strand_id
1 'polypeptide(L)'
;MLRKRILARVTTAAVLGLIVTTIAGATPANASPATATTETFIGYGYLPENAHQDALAQMHAYSPSCYEVSTTYSPAGSMHYWKATLTAEC
;
A
#
# COMPACT_ATOMS: atom_id res chain seq x y z
N MET A 1 -7.37 -1.53 60.41
CA MET A 1 -7.11 -2.96 60.18
C MET A 1 -6.18 -3.06 58.97
N LEU A 2 -4.88 -3.31 59.13
CA LEU A 2 -4.19 -4.60 59.30
C LEU A 2 -3.70 -5.21 57.96
N ARG A 3 -2.44 -4.88 57.62
CA ARG A 3 -1.31 -5.70 57.12
C ARG A 3 -1.55 -6.88 56.14
N LYS A 4 -0.74 -6.89 55.06
CA LYS A 4 0.15 -7.98 54.51
C LYS A 4 0.12 -7.94 52.97
N ARG A 5 1.16 -7.51 52.22
CA ARG A 5 2.48 -8.13 51.92
C ARG A 5 2.41 -9.64 51.68
N ILE A 6 2.90 -10.09 50.52
CA ILE A 6 3.74 -11.29 50.21
C ILE A 6 3.51 -11.63 48.71
N LEU A 7 4.43 -11.36 47.76
CA LEU A 7 5.71 -12.04 47.42
C LEU A 7 5.61 -13.53 47.02
N ALA A 8 5.87 -13.81 45.74
CA ALA A 8 6.56 -15.00 45.24
C ALA A 8 7.25 -14.57 43.92
N ARG A 9 8.57 -14.31 43.80
CA ARG A 9 9.76 -15.13 44.14
C ARG A 9 9.71 -16.44 43.35
N VAL A 10 10.55 -16.67 42.33
CA VAL A 10 11.90 -17.27 42.40
C VAL A 10 12.31 -17.47 40.91
N THR A 11 13.20 -16.65 40.31
CA THR A 11 14.68 -16.72 40.23
C THR A 11 15.27 -17.73 39.23
N THR A 12 16.14 -17.18 38.34
CA THR A 12 17.48 -17.67 37.88
C THR A 12 17.54 -18.98 37.08
N ALA A 13 18.39 -19.20 36.07
CA ALA A 13 19.52 -18.51 35.46
C ALA A 13 19.97 -19.32 34.22
N ALA A 14 20.75 -18.69 33.33
CA ALA A 14 21.79 -19.25 32.42
C ALA A 14 21.81 -18.33 31.18
N VAL A 15 22.63 -17.28 31.08
CA VAL A 15 24.10 -17.25 30.97
C VAL A 15 24.62 -18.02 29.74
N LEU A 16 25.41 -17.29 28.95
CA LEU A 16 26.33 -17.68 27.86
C LEU A 16 25.77 -17.69 26.43
N GLY A 17 26.29 -16.76 25.62
CA GLY A 17 26.19 -16.83 24.17
C GLY A 17 26.60 -15.54 23.47
N LEU A 18 27.86 -15.13 23.65
CA LEU A 18 28.51 -14.11 22.84
C LEU A 18 28.44 -14.53 21.36
N ILE A 19 27.60 -13.87 20.55
CA ILE A 19 27.68 -13.93 19.09
C ILE A 19 27.94 -12.51 18.60
N VAL A 20 29.22 -12.20 18.46
CA VAL A 20 29.69 -11.17 17.54
C VAL A 20 29.43 -11.71 16.13
N THR A 21 28.34 -11.28 15.51
CA THR A 21 28.20 -11.34 14.05
C THR A 21 28.36 -9.92 13.53
N THR A 22 29.53 -9.69 12.93
CA THR A 22 29.82 -8.55 12.08
C THR A 22 28.71 -8.42 11.03
N ILE A 23 27.85 -7.41 11.17
CA ILE A 23 26.99 -6.99 10.06
C ILE A 23 27.90 -6.22 9.12
N ALA A 24 28.54 -6.96 8.21
CA ALA A 24 29.17 -6.44 7.03
C ALA A 24 28.21 -5.44 6.37
N GLY A 25 28.74 -4.27 6.00
CA GLY A 25 27.99 -3.10 5.59
C GLY A 25 26.78 -3.44 4.72
N ALA A 26 25.60 -3.10 5.22
CA ALA A 26 24.44 -2.92 4.38
C ALA A 26 24.76 -1.72 3.48
N THR A 27 25.33 -1.99 2.31
CA THR A 27 25.33 -1.05 1.20
C THR A 27 23.88 -0.60 1.00
N PRO A 28 23.60 0.71 0.92
CA PRO A 28 22.26 1.15 0.52
C PRO A 28 21.99 0.44 -0.81
N ALA A 29 20.96 -0.40 -0.83
CA ALA A 29 20.45 -0.92 -2.08
C ALA A 29 20.22 0.30 -2.96
N ASN A 30 20.89 0.36 -4.11
CA ASN A 30 20.56 1.30 -5.16
C ASN A 30 19.06 1.12 -5.42
N ALA A 31 18.23 1.99 -4.84
CA ALA A 31 16.88 2.18 -5.27
C ALA A 31 17.04 2.65 -6.72
N SER A 32 16.85 1.71 -7.65
CA SER A 32 16.69 2.06 -9.06
C SER A 32 15.64 3.16 -9.09
N PRO A 33 15.86 4.28 -9.81
CA PRO A 33 14.80 5.26 -9.96
C PRO A 33 13.57 4.50 -10.42
N ALA A 34 12.49 4.58 -9.63
CA ALA A 34 11.20 4.06 -10.04
C ALA A 34 10.86 4.85 -11.30
N THR A 35 11.12 4.26 -12.46
CA THR A 35 10.78 4.87 -13.72
C THR A 35 9.28 4.98 -13.72
N ALA A 36 8.75 6.22 -13.78
CA ALA A 36 7.32 6.44 -13.92
C ALA A 36 6.85 5.73 -15.20
N THR A 37 6.12 4.65 -15.02
CA THR A 37 5.34 3.90 -16.00
C THR A 37 3.97 4.55 -16.17
N THR A 38 3.58 4.75 -17.42
CA THR A 38 2.24 5.23 -17.74
C THR A 38 1.32 4.03 -17.85
N GLU A 39 0.30 3.97 -17.01
CA GLU A 39 -0.68 2.89 -16.96
C GLU A 39 -2.08 3.41 -17.30
N THR A 40 -2.96 2.51 -17.74
CA THR A 40 -4.36 2.84 -18.06
C THR A 40 -5.32 1.95 -17.29
N PHE A 41 -6.27 2.58 -16.61
CA PHE A 41 -7.31 1.95 -15.80
C PHE A 41 -8.68 2.26 -16.42
N ILE A 42 -9.55 1.25 -16.45
CA ILE A 42 -10.88 1.38 -17.04
C ILE A 42 -11.91 1.12 -15.97
N GLY A 43 -12.65 2.16 -15.62
CA GLY A 43 -13.76 2.07 -14.68
C GLY A 43 -15.11 2.18 -15.35
N TYR A 44 -16.13 1.62 -14.70
CA TYR A 44 -17.51 1.63 -15.19
C TYR A 44 -18.50 2.06 -14.12
N GLY A 45 -19.59 2.69 -14.54
CA GLY A 45 -20.63 3.13 -13.60
C GLY A 45 -21.86 3.71 -14.27
N TYR A 46 -22.95 3.86 -13.50
CA TYR A 46 -24.19 4.44 -14.01
C TYR A 46 -24.10 5.94 -14.31
N LEU A 47 -23.13 6.62 -13.71
CA LEU A 47 -22.80 8.02 -13.94
C LEU A 47 -21.30 8.13 -14.26
N PRO A 48 -20.85 9.21 -14.94
CA PRO A 48 -19.43 9.44 -15.20
C PRO A 48 -18.59 9.41 -13.92
N GLU A 49 -19.08 10.03 -12.85
CA GLU A 49 -18.40 10.06 -11.54
C GLU A 49 -18.18 8.64 -10.98
N ASN A 50 -19.21 7.80 -11.00
CA ASN A 50 -19.10 6.42 -10.52
C ASN A 50 -18.07 5.62 -11.33
N ALA A 51 -18.04 5.80 -12.65
CA ALA A 51 -17.07 5.15 -13.52
C ALA A 51 -15.64 5.62 -13.21
N HIS A 52 -15.46 6.89 -12.89
CA HIS A 52 -14.16 7.43 -12.49
C HIS A 52 -13.70 6.89 -11.12
N GLN A 53 -14.59 6.84 -10.13
CA GLN A 53 -14.26 6.27 -8.82
C GLN A 53 -13.87 4.79 -8.91
N ASP A 54 -14.51 4.03 -9.79
CA ASP A 54 -14.10 2.65 -10.09
C ASP A 54 -12.71 2.58 -10.72
N ALA A 55 -12.40 3.48 -11.68
CA ALA A 55 -11.06 3.57 -12.28
C ALA A 55 -9.98 3.96 -11.25
N LEU A 56 -10.29 4.91 -10.36
CA LEU A 56 -9.41 5.32 -9.25
C LEU A 56 -9.19 4.18 -8.25
N ALA A 57 -10.24 3.41 -7.93
CA ALA A 57 -10.11 2.25 -7.05
C ALA A 57 -9.18 1.19 -7.66
N GLN A 58 -9.27 0.95 -8.97
CA GLN A 58 -8.35 0.06 -9.68
C GLN A 58 -6.91 0.60 -9.70
N MET A 59 -6.74 1.90 -9.96
CA MET A 59 -5.42 2.56 -9.92
C MET A 59 -4.77 2.40 -8.54
N HIS A 60 -5.48 2.74 -7.47
CA HIS A 60 -4.95 2.63 -6.10
C HIS A 60 -4.73 1.17 -5.67
N ALA A 61 -5.51 0.23 -6.20
CA ALA A 61 -5.29 -1.20 -5.98
C ALA A 61 -4.04 -1.71 -6.70
N TYR A 62 -3.70 -1.14 -7.87
CA TYR A 62 -2.45 -1.45 -8.58
C TYR A 62 -1.24 -0.87 -7.84
N SER A 63 -1.25 0.43 -7.55
CA SER A 63 -0.29 1.04 -6.64
C SER A 63 -0.85 2.32 -6.00
N PRO A 64 -0.71 2.49 -4.67
CA PRO A 64 -1.11 3.73 -4.01
C PRO A 64 -0.20 4.92 -4.34
N SER A 65 0.93 4.69 -5.01
CA SER A 65 1.82 5.76 -5.49
C SER A 65 1.42 6.34 -6.85
N CYS A 66 0.52 5.66 -7.57
CA CYS A 66 0.04 6.15 -8.86
C CYS A 66 -0.75 7.44 -8.67
N TYR A 67 -0.61 8.37 -9.61
CA TYR A 67 -1.47 9.54 -9.70
C TYR A 67 -2.07 9.66 -11.09
N GLU A 68 -3.28 10.19 -11.14
CA GLU A 68 -3.98 10.43 -12.41
C GLU A 68 -3.32 11.56 -13.20
N VAL A 69 -3.10 11.30 -14.49
CA VAL A 69 -2.66 12.28 -15.49
C VAL A 69 -3.85 12.81 -16.29
N SER A 70 -4.77 11.92 -16.69
CA SER A 70 -5.96 12.31 -17.45
C SER A 70 -7.05 11.25 -17.39
N THR A 71 -8.31 11.66 -17.47
CA THR A 71 -9.46 10.75 -17.66
C THR A 71 -10.32 11.17 -18.84
N THR A 72 -10.70 10.20 -19.66
CA THR A 72 -11.70 10.38 -20.73
C THR A 72 -12.98 9.61 -20.41
N TYR A 73 -14.13 10.24 -20.63
CA TYR A 73 -15.45 9.66 -20.38
C TYR A 73 -16.16 9.32 -21.69
N SER A 74 -16.82 8.17 -21.73
CA SER A 74 -17.63 7.75 -22.87
C SER A 74 -18.85 6.92 -22.43
N PRO A 75 -19.94 6.90 -23.20
CA PRO A 75 -21.04 5.97 -22.97
C PRO A 75 -20.55 4.51 -23.14
N ALA A 76 -20.87 3.64 -22.18
CA ALA A 76 -20.46 2.23 -22.18
C ALA A 76 -21.45 1.34 -22.95
N GLY A 77 -21.83 1.76 -24.17
CA GLY A 77 -22.70 0.98 -25.07
C GLY A 77 -24.17 0.90 -24.67
N SER A 78 -24.58 1.46 -23.52
CA SER A 78 -25.99 1.60 -23.12
C SER A 78 -26.28 2.99 -22.57
N MET A 79 -27.54 3.46 -22.69
CA MET A 79 -27.97 4.83 -22.36
C MET A 79 -27.79 5.22 -20.88
N HIS A 80 -27.48 4.25 -20.01
CA HIS A 80 -27.40 4.45 -18.55
C HIS A 80 -26.09 3.97 -17.96
N TYR A 81 -25.06 3.79 -18.78
CA TYR A 81 -23.78 3.29 -18.32
C TYR A 81 -22.64 4.07 -18.97
N TRP A 82 -21.64 4.38 -18.16
CA TRP A 82 -20.49 5.19 -18.50
C TRP A 82 -19.21 4.39 -18.30
N LYS A 83 -18.22 4.72 -19.13
CA LYS A 83 -16.86 4.23 -19.06
C LYS A 83 -15.95 5.41 -18.82
N ALA A 84 -15.10 5.33 -17.80
CA ALA A 84 -13.99 6.23 -17.58
C ALA A 84 -12.69 5.50 -17.95
N THR A 85 -11.89 6.09 -18.82
CA THR A 85 -10.54 5.60 -19.16
C THR A 85 -9.54 6.57 -18.53
N LEU A 86 -8.92 6.13 -17.44
CA LEU A 86 -7.99 6.89 -16.62
C LEU A 86 -6.57 6.50 -16.99
N THR A 87 -5.74 7.48 -17.37
CA THR A 87 -4.30 7.32 -17.56
C THR A 87 -3.58 7.86 -16.33
N ALA A 88 -2.68 7.06 -15.77
CA ALA A 88 -1.93 7.40 -14.57
C ALA A 88 -0.43 7.24 -14.78
N GLU A 89 0.35 7.92 -13.94
CA GLU A 89 1.78 7.69 -13.81
C GLU A 89 2.04 6.97 -12.48
N CYS A 90 2.71 5.84 -12.57
CA CYS A 90 3.09 4.92 -11.50
C CYS A 90 4.58 4.64 -11.64
#